data_AF-A0A7S6RZR9-F1
#
_entry.id   AF-A0A7S6RZR9-F1
#
_cell.length_a   1.000
_cell.length_b   1.000
_cell.length_c   1.000
_cell.angle_alpha   90.00
_cell.angle_beta   90.00
_cell.angle_gamma   90.00
#
_symmetry.space_group_name_H-M   'P 1'
#
loop_
_entity.id
_entity.type
_entity.pdbx_description
1 polymer ?
#
loop_
_entity_poly.entity_id
_entity_poly.type
_entity_poly.pdbx_seq_one_letter_code
_entity_poly.pdbx_strand_id
1 'polypeptide(L)'
;MNQRSSGRAGVPGGHAARASRVAALTFGAAIVLAGVGANGCAESPAGDSAARAAGASPILVRLGQTYPDCRAGRFLVLADFETPDQPQMFHILRPGEQPPAGREASLSILRNRRETGAGGLQASLRSADEQLVFDGALGDKRSLVRDWTGQHLLLMSAWGPEGGAPLSVSVQSGTADPAVWRATLPLRPGWNTLRIDLDELAHVVDLSDVRRITWSCPAGPLDLYLDDLIVTDNTLFERGQGAAAGDLVLFSRGRRLVCGANERFQVALREGAICGIFAEAGQALAPPGGGGPFIVPLPDGWTALRERPPAPDDPRLFEAWGAAIQGSQGVVESTAARAILQGARHFGDATGDRGAAVEHGANGRAAVSRVRLTVYADGRVFVRLRVDPGERPWLAARVGYALLVDQRSGLRPMVVGAGAADAPRCVHFARPGRDRGDLLWIPHLPSDAAQRLDLESIDEREAAVLIGDREARGAIESAHLLVLWPHDLDGGPEGASFAADYQAPARLEVTTGALRLDVDGDLNADGYNESEGCHELELAGHVARWRYDPGGRLRHRPMFRVHGTAGRPAWVYGDGRIIPEQWRDASDTLMFSLPRVRDGVLRIEVNCGENRRAASGGA
;
A
#
# COMPACT_ATOMS: atom_id res chain seq x y z
N MET A 1 71.50 -6.67 2.78
CA MET A 1 72.17 -5.91 1.70
C MET A 1 71.14 -5.69 0.60
N ASN A 2 70.77 -4.52 0.09
CA ASN A 2 71.06 -3.11 0.36
C ASN A 2 69.73 -2.37 0.09
N GLN A 3 69.17 -1.54 0.96
CA GLN A 3 69.60 -0.20 1.38
C GLN A 3 69.59 0.88 0.28
N ARG A 4 68.91 2.00 0.65
CA ARG A 4 68.97 3.40 0.18
C ARG A 4 67.85 3.83 -0.78
N SER A 5 66.87 4.64 -0.33
CA SER A 5 66.93 6.08 0.08
C SER A 5 67.31 6.96 -1.10
N SER A 6 66.59 8.01 -1.51
CA SER A 6 66.11 9.21 -0.80
C SER A 6 65.49 10.11 -1.90
N GLY A 7 64.64 11.12 -1.71
CA GLY A 7 64.10 11.85 -0.57
C GLY A 7 63.09 12.88 -1.12
N ARG A 8 62.11 13.30 -0.30
CA ARG A 8 61.93 14.68 0.25
C ARG A 8 61.71 15.78 -0.81
N ALA A 9 60.81 16.76 -0.66
CA ALA A 9 59.99 17.23 0.45
C ALA A 9 58.97 18.26 -0.09
N GLY A 10 57.90 18.55 0.66
CA GLY A 10 57.07 19.74 0.40
C GLY A 10 55.67 19.74 1.03
N VAL A 11 55.62 19.84 2.35
CA VAL A 11 54.47 20.30 3.20
C VAL A 11 54.98 21.66 3.78
N PRO A 12 54.21 22.72 4.11
CA PRO A 12 52.94 22.67 4.86
C PRO A 12 51.92 23.82 4.68
N GLY A 13 50.75 23.65 5.32
CA GLY A 13 49.85 24.74 5.73
C GLY A 13 48.39 24.29 5.65
N GLY A 14 47.59 24.20 6.72
CA GLY A 14 47.70 24.76 8.06
C GLY A 14 46.42 25.52 8.39
N HIS A 15 45.57 24.91 9.22
CA HIS A 15 44.53 25.48 10.10
C HIS A 15 43.37 26.30 9.50
N ALA A 16 42.13 25.90 9.81
CA ALA A 16 41.39 26.48 10.95
C ALA A 16 39.96 25.94 11.04
N ALA A 17 39.61 25.48 12.24
CA ALA A 17 38.25 25.21 12.67
C ALA A 17 37.43 26.50 12.70
N ARG A 18 36.14 26.43 12.32
CA ARG A 18 35.14 27.46 12.64
C ARG A 18 33.99 26.83 13.41
N ALA A 19 33.99 27.12 14.71
CA ALA A 19 32.80 27.14 15.54
C ALA A 19 31.97 28.39 15.23
N SER A 20 30.65 28.28 15.22
CA SER A 20 29.70 29.40 15.28
C SER A 20 28.43 28.85 15.93
N ARG A 21 28.33 28.93 17.26
CA ARG A 21 27.59 29.96 18.03
C ARG A 21 26.08 29.97 17.75
N VAL A 22 25.41 29.38 18.73
CA VAL A 22 24.03 29.56 19.17
C VAL A 22 23.60 31.03 19.14
N ALA A 23 22.44 31.30 18.54
CA ALA A 23 21.63 32.48 18.82
C ALA A 23 20.23 32.01 19.22
N ALA A 24 19.93 32.13 20.51
CA ALA A 24 18.61 31.99 21.08
C ALA A 24 17.80 33.25 20.71
N LEU A 25 16.57 33.07 20.25
CA LEU A 25 15.60 34.16 20.09
C LEU A 25 14.28 33.75 20.74
N THR A 26 14.14 34.24 21.96
CA THR A 26 12.94 34.27 22.78
C THR A 26 11.97 35.28 22.18
N PHE A 27 10.74 34.88 21.85
CA PHE A 27 9.62 35.81 21.75
C PHE A 27 8.41 35.24 22.47
N GLY A 28 8.04 35.94 23.55
CA GLY A 28 6.86 35.68 24.35
C GLY A 28 5.61 36.29 23.72
N ALA A 29 4.55 35.49 23.77
CA ALA A 29 3.12 35.76 23.86
C ALA A 29 2.55 37.17 23.59
N ALA A 30 1.50 37.21 22.76
CA ALA A 30 0.25 37.87 23.13
C ALA A 30 -0.95 37.18 22.46
N ILE A 31 -1.84 36.68 23.32
CA ILE A 31 -3.16 36.11 23.03
C ILE A 31 -4.15 37.26 22.83
N VAL A 32 -4.99 37.20 21.80
CA VAL A 32 -6.33 37.82 21.81
C VAL A 32 -7.35 36.82 21.31
N LEU A 33 -8.27 36.48 22.21
CA LEU A 33 -9.49 35.70 22.01
C LEU A 33 -10.57 36.57 21.34
N ALA A 34 -11.20 36.02 20.30
CA ALA A 34 -12.63 36.11 19.98
C ALA A 34 -12.88 35.02 18.92
N GLY A 35 -13.86 34.11 18.98
CA GLY A 35 -15.09 34.06 19.74
C GLY A 35 -16.24 33.72 18.78
N VAL A 36 -16.65 32.45 18.79
CA VAL A 36 -18.01 31.93 18.48
C VAL A 36 -18.42 31.74 16.99
N GLY A 37 -18.51 30.46 16.61
CA GLY A 37 -19.79 29.84 16.19
C GLY A 37 -20.09 29.70 14.69
N ALA A 38 -20.15 28.47 14.19
CA ALA A 38 -21.37 27.82 13.67
C ALA A 38 -21.06 26.62 12.75
N ASN A 39 -21.75 25.52 13.04
CA ASN A 39 -22.28 24.48 12.15
C ASN A 39 -21.35 23.80 11.13
N GLY A 40 -21.11 22.51 11.40
CA GLY A 40 -20.68 21.54 10.41
C GLY A 40 -21.71 21.42 9.29
N CYS A 41 -21.44 22.11 8.19
CA CYS A 41 -21.82 21.63 6.87
C CYS A 41 -20.75 20.62 6.46
N ALA A 42 -21.17 19.43 6.04
CA ALA A 42 -20.32 18.56 5.25
C ALA A 42 -19.84 19.38 4.04
N GLU A 43 -18.55 19.71 4.00
CA GLU A 43 -17.92 20.25 2.80
C GLU A 43 -18.10 19.21 1.70
N SER A 44 -19.05 19.47 0.81
CA SER A 44 -19.02 18.87 -0.52
C SER A 44 -17.68 19.27 -1.14
N PRO A 45 -16.93 18.34 -1.74
CA PRO A 45 -15.61 18.66 -2.28
C PRO A 45 -15.78 19.75 -3.34
N ALA A 46 -15.23 20.92 -3.07
CA ALA A 46 -15.30 22.12 -3.91
C ALA A 46 -14.52 21.97 -5.24
N GLY A 47 -14.23 20.75 -5.69
CA GLY A 47 -13.46 20.45 -6.90
C GLY A 47 -14.28 20.50 -8.20
N ASP A 48 -15.59 20.23 -8.16
CA ASP A 48 -16.40 20.12 -9.38
C ASP A 48 -16.72 21.48 -10.04
N SER A 49 -16.57 22.60 -9.32
CA SER A 49 -16.92 23.92 -9.85
C SER A 49 -15.76 24.61 -10.58
N ALA A 50 -14.50 24.27 -10.31
CA ALA A 50 -13.35 24.96 -10.91
C ALA A 50 -13.07 24.51 -12.35
N ALA A 51 -13.29 23.23 -12.68
CA ALA A 51 -13.11 22.70 -14.03
C ALA A 51 -14.17 23.22 -15.03
N ARG A 52 -15.37 23.59 -14.54
CA ARG A 52 -16.43 24.18 -15.37
C ARG A 52 -16.18 25.65 -15.74
N ALA A 53 -15.31 26.35 -15.02
CA ALA A 53 -15.09 27.79 -15.23
C ALA A 53 -14.04 28.11 -16.32
N ALA A 54 -13.29 27.11 -16.81
CA ALA A 54 -12.15 27.34 -17.70
C ALA A 54 -12.21 26.50 -18.99
N GLY A 55 -13.18 26.75 -19.87
CA GLY A 55 -13.09 26.41 -21.31
C GLY A 55 -12.65 24.98 -21.70
N ALA A 56 -12.84 23.99 -20.83
CA ALA A 56 -12.39 22.62 -21.10
C ALA A 56 -13.10 22.08 -22.35
N SER A 57 -12.35 21.41 -23.23
CA SER A 57 -12.91 20.76 -24.41
C SER A 57 -14.06 19.82 -23.99
N PRO A 58 -15.21 19.81 -24.70
CA PRO A 58 -16.32 18.90 -24.41
C PRO A 58 -15.90 17.42 -24.33
N ILE A 59 -14.86 17.01 -25.08
CA ILE A 59 -14.28 15.67 -24.99
C ILE A 59 -13.74 15.39 -23.59
N LEU A 60 -12.93 16.29 -23.02
CA LEU A 60 -12.32 16.09 -21.69
C LEU A 60 -13.38 15.96 -20.60
N VAL A 61 -14.47 16.73 -20.70
CA VAL A 61 -15.62 16.63 -19.77
C VAL A 61 -16.29 15.27 -19.87
N ARG A 62 -16.55 14.78 -21.10
CA ARG A 62 -17.14 13.44 -21.33
C ARG A 62 -16.24 12.31 -20.81
N LEU A 63 -14.93 12.42 -21.02
CA LEU A 63 -13.96 11.45 -20.51
C LEU A 63 -13.93 11.42 -18.99
N GLY A 64 -13.91 12.58 -18.31
CA GLY A 64 -13.99 12.64 -16.85
C GLY A 64 -15.30 12.11 -16.27
N GLN A 65 -16.40 12.21 -17.01
CA GLN A 65 -17.69 11.63 -16.63
C GLN A 65 -17.74 10.11 -16.83
N THR A 66 -17.15 9.61 -17.93
CA THR A 66 -17.18 8.19 -18.30
C THR A 66 -16.16 7.37 -17.51
N TYR A 67 -14.98 7.92 -17.26
CA TYR A 67 -13.88 7.26 -16.56
C TYR A 67 -13.71 7.89 -15.17
N PRO A 68 -14.09 7.19 -14.09
CA PRO A 68 -13.88 7.69 -12.73
C PRO A 68 -12.41 8.06 -12.45
N ASP A 69 -11.49 7.32 -13.05
CA ASP A 69 -10.04 7.52 -12.97
C ASP A 69 -9.60 8.89 -13.55
N CYS A 70 -10.36 9.49 -14.46
CA CYS A 70 -10.06 10.78 -15.08
C CYS A 70 -10.71 11.98 -14.39
N ARG A 71 -11.48 11.78 -13.30
CA ARG A 71 -12.25 12.84 -12.62
C ARG A 71 -11.38 13.97 -12.06
N ALA A 72 -10.12 13.67 -11.71
CA ALA A 72 -9.19 14.67 -11.23
C ALA A 72 -8.76 15.69 -12.31
N GLY A 73 -9.10 15.45 -13.58
CA GLY A 73 -8.77 16.33 -14.71
C GLY A 73 -7.28 16.33 -15.10
N ARG A 74 -6.48 15.42 -14.53
CA ARG A 74 -5.04 15.28 -14.78
C ARG A 74 -4.78 14.06 -15.65
N PHE A 75 -4.98 14.19 -16.95
CA PHE A 75 -4.77 13.10 -17.90
C PHE A 75 -4.37 13.60 -19.29
N LEU A 76 -3.73 12.72 -20.05
CA LEU A 76 -3.33 12.91 -21.43
C LEU A 76 -4.03 11.88 -22.30
N VAL A 77 -4.73 12.33 -23.32
CA VAL A 77 -5.34 11.48 -24.33
C VAL A 77 -4.29 11.16 -25.38
N LEU A 78 -3.86 9.90 -25.46
CA LEU A 78 -2.92 9.44 -26.49
C LEU A 78 -3.66 9.22 -27.81
N ALA A 79 -4.87 8.66 -27.76
CA ALA A 79 -5.77 8.53 -28.90
C ALA A 79 -7.22 8.36 -28.42
N ASP A 80 -8.15 9.15 -28.96
CA ASP A 80 -9.61 9.03 -28.76
C ASP A 80 -10.35 8.64 -30.05
N PHE A 81 -9.62 8.52 -31.18
CA PHE A 81 -10.14 8.15 -32.49
C PHE A 81 -11.26 9.04 -33.04
N GLU A 82 -11.38 10.27 -32.53
CA GLU A 82 -12.33 11.26 -33.01
C GLU A 82 -11.81 12.02 -34.25
N THR A 83 -10.52 11.88 -34.60
CA THR A 83 -9.94 12.51 -35.80
C THR A 83 -9.46 11.50 -36.86
N PRO A 84 -9.74 11.73 -38.16
CA PRO A 84 -9.40 10.78 -39.25
C PRO A 84 -7.92 10.45 -39.42
N ASP A 85 -7.02 11.27 -38.88
CA ASP A 85 -5.57 11.09 -38.95
C ASP A 85 -5.01 10.15 -37.86
N GLN A 86 -5.75 9.91 -36.77
CA GLN A 86 -5.25 9.07 -35.66
C GLN A 86 -4.94 7.60 -36.04
N PRO A 87 -5.73 6.90 -36.88
CA PRO A 87 -5.40 5.52 -37.27
C PRO A 87 -4.05 5.38 -37.98
N GLN A 88 -3.54 6.45 -38.59
CA GLN A 88 -2.24 6.44 -39.30
C GLN A 88 -1.06 6.18 -38.34
N MET A 89 -1.28 6.35 -37.03
CA MET A 89 -0.30 6.03 -35.99
C MET A 89 -0.27 4.54 -35.63
N PHE A 90 -1.16 3.73 -36.21
CA PHE A 90 -1.38 2.33 -35.87
C PHE A 90 -1.15 1.41 -37.07
N HIS A 91 -0.32 0.39 -36.87
CA HIS A 91 0.04 -0.56 -37.92
C HIS A 91 -0.17 -2.00 -37.46
N ILE A 92 -0.65 -2.85 -38.35
CA ILE A 92 -0.70 -4.30 -38.14
C ILE A 92 0.56 -4.89 -38.76
N LEU A 93 1.42 -5.47 -37.92
CA LEU A 93 2.72 -6.03 -38.30
C LEU A 93 2.83 -7.50 -37.92
N ARG A 94 3.69 -8.24 -38.60
CA ARG A 94 4.21 -9.54 -38.15
C ARG A 94 5.55 -9.40 -37.44
N PRO A 95 6.05 -10.45 -36.74
CA PRO A 95 7.33 -10.39 -36.08
C PRO A 95 8.44 -10.15 -37.11
N GLY A 96 9.26 -9.12 -36.88
CA GLY A 96 10.35 -8.72 -37.78
C GLY A 96 9.97 -7.71 -38.86
N GLU A 97 8.67 -7.46 -39.09
CA GLU A 97 8.24 -6.35 -39.95
C GLU A 97 8.41 -5.01 -39.21
N GLN A 98 8.75 -3.97 -39.98
CA GLN A 98 8.82 -2.59 -39.50
C GLN A 98 7.84 -1.75 -40.31
N PRO A 99 7.19 -0.75 -39.70
CA PRO A 99 6.38 0.19 -40.47
C PRO A 99 7.21 0.92 -41.54
N PRO A 100 6.60 1.30 -42.68
CA PRO A 100 5.17 1.20 -42.99
C PRO A 100 4.76 -0.12 -43.65
N ALA A 101 5.58 -1.19 -43.61
CA ALA A 101 5.31 -2.43 -44.35
C ALA A 101 4.01 -3.17 -43.95
N GLY A 102 3.38 -2.76 -42.85
CA GLY A 102 2.15 -3.34 -42.31
C GLY A 102 0.85 -2.85 -42.94
N ARG A 103 -0.24 -3.55 -42.63
CA ARG A 103 -1.60 -3.12 -42.99
C ARG A 103 -2.07 -2.04 -41.99
N GLU A 104 -2.72 -1.00 -42.49
CA GLU A 104 -3.26 0.06 -41.62
C GLU A 104 -4.49 -0.44 -40.84
N ALA A 105 -4.61 0.04 -39.60
CA ALA A 105 -5.87 -0.01 -38.87
C ALA A 105 -6.82 1.07 -39.41
N SER A 106 -8.13 0.88 -39.26
CA SER A 106 -9.14 1.79 -39.82
C SER A 106 -10.03 2.37 -38.72
N LEU A 107 -10.49 3.62 -38.90
CA LEU A 107 -11.61 4.12 -38.09
C LEU A 107 -12.85 3.26 -38.30
N SER A 108 -13.55 2.98 -37.21
CA SER A 108 -14.81 2.26 -37.20
C SER A 108 -15.84 3.04 -36.41
N ILE A 109 -17.02 3.20 -37.02
CA ILE A 109 -18.24 3.66 -36.35
C ILE A 109 -19.14 2.49 -35.94
N LEU A 110 -18.78 1.25 -36.32
CA LEU A 110 -19.59 0.05 -36.08
C LEU A 110 -19.57 -0.34 -34.60
N ARG A 111 -18.42 -0.17 -33.95
CA ARG A 111 -18.19 -0.45 -32.53
C ARG A 111 -17.45 0.74 -31.94
N ASN A 112 -18.20 1.65 -31.34
CA ASN A 112 -17.70 2.82 -30.61
C ASN A 112 -18.25 2.82 -29.19
N ARG A 113 -17.61 3.59 -28.30
CA ARG A 113 -18.13 3.88 -26.97
C ARG A 113 -18.89 5.21 -27.01
N ARG A 114 -20.20 5.14 -27.23
CA ARG A 114 -21.06 6.32 -27.49
C ARG A 114 -21.02 7.38 -26.38
N GLU A 115 -20.65 6.97 -25.17
CA GLU A 115 -20.48 7.86 -24.02
C GLU A 115 -19.31 8.84 -24.19
N THR A 116 -18.27 8.44 -24.92
CA THR A 116 -17.02 9.21 -25.09
C THR A 116 -16.87 9.78 -26.49
N GLY A 117 -17.39 9.09 -27.51
CA GLY A 117 -17.11 9.42 -28.89
C GLY A 117 -17.99 8.73 -29.92
N ALA A 118 -17.81 9.12 -31.18
CA ALA A 118 -18.41 8.46 -32.33
C ALA A 118 -17.40 7.54 -33.06
N GLY A 119 -16.10 7.76 -32.85
CA GLY A 119 -15.03 6.98 -33.45
C GLY A 119 -14.60 5.79 -32.61
N GLY A 120 -13.67 5.02 -33.18
CA GLY A 120 -13.04 3.85 -32.59
C GLY A 120 -12.05 3.28 -33.61
N LEU A 121 -11.01 2.59 -33.15
CA LEU A 121 -10.04 1.94 -34.03
C LEU A 121 -10.44 0.48 -34.25
N GLN A 122 -10.45 0.01 -35.49
CA GLN A 122 -10.59 -1.41 -35.83
C GLN A 122 -9.29 -1.94 -36.44
N ALA A 123 -8.82 -3.07 -35.91
CA ALA A 123 -7.69 -3.82 -36.43
C ALA A 123 -8.01 -5.33 -36.48
N SER A 124 -8.04 -5.92 -37.68
CA SER A 124 -8.21 -7.37 -37.83
C SER A 124 -6.87 -8.09 -37.80
N LEU A 125 -6.55 -8.72 -36.68
CA LEU A 125 -5.41 -9.63 -36.54
C LEU A 125 -5.81 -10.98 -37.12
N ARG A 126 -5.13 -11.45 -38.16
CA ARG A 126 -5.52 -12.67 -38.91
C ARG A 126 -4.85 -13.93 -38.39
N SER A 127 -3.91 -13.80 -37.46
CA SER A 127 -3.13 -14.90 -36.89
C SER A 127 -2.50 -14.46 -35.57
N ALA A 128 -2.00 -15.43 -34.80
CA ALA A 128 -1.43 -15.18 -33.47
C ALA A 128 -0.09 -14.43 -33.48
N ASP A 129 0.58 -14.38 -34.63
CA ASP A 129 1.82 -13.63 -34.86
C ASP A 129 1.58 -12.18 -35.31
N GLU A 130 0.38 -11.85 -35.78
CA GLU A 130 0.03 -10.46 -36.10
C GLU A 130 -0.21 -9.63 -34.83
N GLN A 131 0.32 -8.41 -34.84
CA GLN A 131 0.24 -7.47 -33.72
C GLN A 131 -0.16 -6.09 -34.22
N LEU A 132 -1.07 -5.43 -33.49
CA LEU A 132 -1.35 -4.01 -33.66
C LEU A 132 -0.27 -3.23 -32.91
N VAL A 133 0.37 -2.28 -33.58
CA VAL A 133 1.46 -1.47 -33.02
C VAL A 133 1.10 -0.01 -33.08
N PHE A 134 1.16 0.66 -31.93
CA PHE A 134 1.11 2.11 -31.81
C PHE A 134 2.54 2.63 -31.60
N ASP A 135 3.09 3.29 -32.62
CA ASP A 135 4.49 3.74 -32.64
C ASP A 135 4.57 5.23 -32.98
N GLY A 136 5.15 6.00 -32.06
CA GLY A 136 5.28 7.45 -32.23
C GLY A 136 6.39 7.91 -33.18
N ALA A 137 7.16 7.00 -33.78
CA ALA A 137 8.26 7.36 -34.68
C ALA A 137 7.80 7.69 -36.11
N LEU A 138 6.56 7.36 -36.48
CA LEU A 138 6.13 7.30 -37.88
C LEU A 138 5.04 8.30 -38.25
N GLY A 139 4.51 9.06 -37.28
CA GLY A 139 3.51 10.09 -37.55
C GLY A 139 4.14 11.40 -38.01
N ASP A 140 3.92 11.78 -39.27
CA ASP A 140 4.40 13.05 -39.85
C ASP A 140 3.81 14.30 -39.17
N LYS A 141 2.70 14.16 -38.44
CA LYS A 141 1.95 15.27 -37.83
C LYS A 141 1.65 15.12 -36.34
N ARG A 142 1.70 13.89 -35.81
CA ARG A 142 1.45 13.58 -34.39
C ARG A 142 2.38 12.45 -33.97
N SER A 143 3.19 12.71 -32.95
CA SER A 143 3.99 11.68 -32.29
C SER A 143 3.28 11.23 -31.01
N LEU A 144 3.47 9.96 -30.64
CA LEU A 144 3.13 9.47 -29.30
C LEU A 144 3.77 10.40 -28.27
N VAL A 145 2.98 10.87 -27.30
CA VAL A 145 3.53 11.51 -26.09
C VAL A 145 4.34 10.45 -25.36
N ARG A 146 5.66 10.64 -25.28
CA ARG A 146 6.61 9.64 -24.78
C ARG A 146 6.81 9.68 -23.28
N ASP A 147 6.74 10.89 -22.72
CA ASP A 147 6.95 11.11 -21.30
C ASP A 147 5.63 10.91 -20.55
N TRP A 148 5.54 9.80 -19.83
CA TRP A 148 4.44 9.43 -18.96
C TRP A 148 4.79 9.64 -17.48
N THR A 149 5.91 10.31 -17.17
CA THR A 149 6.25 10.63 -15.79
C THR A 149 5.17 11.50 -15.14
N GLY A 150 4.91 11.24 -13.86
CA GLY A 150 3.82 11.89 -13.13
C GLY A 150 2.42 11.35 -13.43
N GLN A 151 2.27 10.40 -14.37
CA GLN A 151 1.04 9.63 -14.54
C GLN A 151 1.13 8.31 -13.75
N HIS A 152 -0.02 7.74 -13.37
CA HIS A 152 -0.07 6.51 -12.55
C HIS A 152 -0.90 5.39 -13.16
N LEU A 153 -1.67 5.66 -14.21
CA LEU A 153 -2.53 4.67 -14.84
C LEU A 153 -2.58 4.86 -16.35
N LEU A 154 -2.40 3.76 -17.10
CA LEU A 154 -2.77 3.66 -18.50
C LEU A 154 -4.16 3.01 -18.58
N LEU A 155 -5.10 3.75 -19.15
CA LEU A 155 -6.46 3.34 -19.47
C LEU A 155 -6.57 3.07 -20.96
N MET A 156 -7.28 1.99 -21.30
CA MET A 156 -7.71 1.75 -22.68
C MET A 156 -9.07 1.06 -22.67
N SER A 157 -9.92 1.41 -23.62
CA SER A 157 -11.15 0.67 -23.90
C SER A 157 -10.89 -0.34 -25.02
N ALA A 158 -11.26 -1.60 -24.78
CA ALA A 158 -11.10 -2.66 -25.75
C ALA A 158 -12.38 -3.50 -25.84
N TRP A 159 -12.87 -3.74 -27.06
CA TRP A 159 -14.01 -4.61 -27.27
C TRP A 159 -13.57 -6.08 -27.34
N GLY A 160 -14.20 -6.94 -26.55
CA GLY A 160 -14.00 -8.39 -26.59
C GLY A 160 -15.12 -9.11 -27.34
N PRO A 161 -14.79 -10.21 -28.05
CA PRO A 161 -15.77 -11.01 -28.78
C PRO A 161 -16.70 -11.78 -27.83
N GLU A 162 -17.78 -12.37 -28.36
CA GLU A 162 -18.79 -13.11 -27.57
C GLU A 162 -18.22 -14.28 -26.74
N GLY A 163 -17.13 -14.90 -27.20
CA GLY A 163 -16.41 -15.94 -26.44
C GLY A 163 -15.31 -15.41 -25.52
N GLY A 164 -15.08 -14.10 -25.49
CA GLY A 164 -13.90 -13.49 -24.91
C GLY A 164 -12.62 -13.81 -25.69
N ALA A 165 -11.52 -13.16 -25.31
CA ALA A 165 -10.20 -13.42 -25.90
C ALA A 165 -9.07 -13.02 -24.94
N PRO A 166 -7.93 -13.73 -24.91
CA PRO A 166 -6.73 -13.21 -24.26
C PRO A 166 -6.09 -12.12 -25.15
N LEU A 167 -5.94 -10.91 -24.62
CA LEU A 167 -5.25 -9.81 -25.27
C LEU A 167 -3.87 -9.63 -24.63
N SER A 168 -2.82 -9.97 -25.36
CA SER A 168 -1.46 -9.65 -24.94
C SER A 168 -1.18 -8.17 -25.26
N VAL A 169 -0.67 -7.44 -24.27
CA VAL A 169 -0.28 -6.04 -24.36
C VAL A 169 1.19 -5.92 -23.99
N SER A 170 1.95 -5.11 -24.73
CA SER A 170 3.30 -4.74 -24.35
C SER A 170 3.57 -3.26 -24.48
N VAL A 171 4.39 -2.73 -23.59
CA VAL A 171 4.87 -1.34 -23.61
C VAL A 171 6.39 -1.36 -23.66
N GLN A 172 6.97 -0.53 -24.51
CA GLN A 172 8.40 -0.48 -24.76
C GLN A 172 8.93 0.95 -24.59
N SER A 173 10.09 1.09 -23.94
CA SER A 173 10.87 2.33 -23.84
C SER A 173 12.26 2.19 -24.45
N GLY A 174 12.88 3.32 -24.79
CA GLY A 174 14.25 3.37 -25.30
C GLY A 174 14.40 2.89 -26.75
N THR A 175 15.60 3.11 -27.31
CA THR A 175 15.91 2.84 -28.72
C THR A 175 16.98 1.78 -28.95
N ALA A 176 18.15 1.90 -28.29
CA ALA A 176 19.29 1.01 -28.53
C ALA A 176 19.15 -0.36 -27.85
N ASP A 177 18.66 -0.38 -26.61
CA ASP A 177 18.35 -1.59 -25.86
C ASP A 177 16.93 -1.45 -25.27
N PRO A 178 15.90 -1.79 -26.06
CA PRO A 178 14.53 -1.50 -25.68
C PRO A 178 14.09 -2.37 -24.51
N ALA A 179 13.66 -1.73 -23.44
CA ALA A 179 13.06 -2.42 -22.31
C ALA A 179 11.57 -2.64 -22.59
N VAL A 180 11.06 -3.85 -22.37
CA VAL A 180 9.70 -4.25 -22.76
C VAL A 180 8.96 -4.90 -21.59
N TRP A 181 7.90 -4.24 -21.14
CA TRP A 181 6.92 -4.83 -20.24
C TRP A 181 5.83 -5.56 -21.04
N ARG A 182 5.33 -6.70 -20.54
CA ARG A 182 4.27 -7.49 -21.19
C ARG A 182 3.25 -7.98 -20.16
N ALA A 183 1.98 -7.98 -20.55
CA ALA A 183 0.91 -8.65 -19.81
C ALA A 183 -0.09 -9.30 -20.77
N THR A 184 -0.83 -10.31 -20.29
CA THR A 184 -1.99 -10.85 -21.01
C THR A 184 -3.24 -10.58 -20.19
N LEU A 185 -4.17 -9.86 -20.79
CA LEU A 185 -5.40 -9.37 -20.17
C LEU A 185 -6.60 -10.11 -20.79
N PRO A 186 -7.53 -10.65 -19.98
CA PRO A 186 -8.73 -11.26 -20.52
C PRO A 186 -9.71 -10.19 -21.00
N LEU A 187 -10.09 -10.25 -22.28
CA LEU A 187 -11.23 -9.50 -22.81
C LEU A 187 -12.51 -10.29 -22.57
N ARG A 188 -13.46 -9.68 -21.87
CA ARG A 188 -14.83 -10.20 -21.76
C ARG A 188 -15.65 -9.76 -22.96
N PRO A 189 -16.79 -10.41 -23.25
CA PRO A 189 -17.71 -9.95 -24.29
C PRO A 189 -18.12 -8.50 -24.08
N GLY A 190 -18.07 -7.69 -25.15
CA GLY A 190 -18.42 -6.28 -25.11
C GLY A 190 -17.24 -5.35 -24.74
N TRP A 191 -17.54 -4.13 -24.32
CA TRP A 191 -16.51 -3.13 -23.98
C TRP A 191 -15.89 -3.40 -22.60
N ASN A 192 -14.57 -3.50 -22.58
CA ASN A 192 -13.75 -3.63 -21.37
C ASN A 192 -13.00 -2.32 -21.14
N THR A 193 -12.95 -1.84 -19.90
CA THR A 193 -11.98 -0.80 -19.50
C THR A 193 -10.78 -1.49 -18.87
N LEU A 194 -9.69 -1.57 -19.62
CA LEU A 194 -8.42 -2.12 -19.16
C LEU A 194 -7.64 -1.06 -18.41
N ARG A 195 -7.02 -1.46 -17.29
CA ARG A 195 -6.28 -0.60 -16.38
C ARG A 195 -4.90 -1.20 -16.14
N ILE A 196 -3.87 -0.49 -16.58
CA ILE A 196 -2.47 -0.90 -16.40
C ILE A 196 -1.82 0.11 -15.45
N ASP A 197 -1.35 -0.38 -14.29
CA ASP A 197 -0.70 0.45 -13.27
C ASP A 197 0.69 0.86 -13.77
N LEU A 198 0.92 2.16 -13.93
CA LEU A 198 2.18 2.63 -14.51
C LEU A 198 3.38 2.44 -13.58
N ASP A 199 3.15 2.34 -12.27
CA ASP A 199 4.23 2.01 -11.35
C ASP A 199 4.74 0.58 -11.59
N GLU A 200 3.88 -0.36 -11.97
CA GLU A 200 4.33 -1.70 -12.37
C GLU A 200 5.19 -1.67 -13.63
N LEU A 201 4.79 -0.85 -14.60
CA LEU A 201 5.55 -0.64 -15.84
C LEU A 201 6.90 -0.01 -15.55
N ALA A 202 6.98 0.96 -14.63
CA ALA A 202 8.18 1.72 -14.31
C ALA A 202 9.36 0.85 -13.83
N HIS A 203 9.10 -0.39 -13.41
CA HIS A 203 10.16 -1.34 -13.03
C HIS A 203 10.88 -1.98 -14.20
N VAL A 204 10.23 -1.99 -15.36
CA VAL A 204 10.76 -2.60 -16.59
C VAL A 204 11.02 -1.54 -17.64
N VAL A 205 10.17 -0.52 -17.74
CA VAL A 205 10.11 0.47 -18.81
C VAL A 205 10.43 1.85 -18.24
N ASP A 206 11.29 2.61 -18.93
CA ASP A 206 11.52 4.02 -18.62
C ASP A 206 10.31 4.85 -19.06
N LEU A 207 9.51 5.30 -18.09
CA LEU A 207 8.32 6.10 -18.34
C LEU A 207 8.60 7.47 -18.93
N SER A 208 9.84 7.99 -18.85
CA SER A 208 10.19 9.25 -19.49
C SER A 208 10.36 9.11 -21.01
N ASP A 209 10.43 7.87 -21.51
CA ASP A 209 10.72 7.60 -22.91
C ASP A 209 9.96 6.40 -23.48
N VAL A 210 8.64 6.38 -23.30
CA VAL A 210 7.77 5.34 -23.90
C VAL A 210 7.68 5.53 -25.41
N ARG A 211 8.07 4.50 -26.16
CA ARG A 211 8.18 4.55 -27.62
C ARG A 211 7.05 3.83 -28.33
N ARG A 212 6.58 2.73 -27.76
CA ARG A 212 5.71 1.79 -28.47
C ARG A 212 4.76 1.07 -27.52
N ILE A 213 3.51 0.94 -27.95
CA ILE A 213 2.52 0.03 -27.35
C ILE A 213 2.15 -1.01 -28.41
N THR A 214 1.94 -2.25 -28.01
CA THR A 214 1.60 -3.33 -28.93
C THR A 214 0.51 -4.21 -28.34
N TRP A 215 -0.38 -4.69 -29.19
CA TRP A 215 -1.46 -5.61 -28.86
C TRP A 215 -1.44 -6.81 -29.78
N SER A 216 -1.60 -8.00 -29.23
CA SER A 216 -1.73 -9.25 -29.99
C SER A 216 -2.71 -10.22 -29.32
N CYS A 217 -3.15 -11.24 -30.04
CA CYS A 217 -4.02 -12.28 -29.52
C CYS A 217 -3.34 -13.64 -29.63
N PRO A 218 -2.75 -14.19 -28.56
CA PRO A 218 -2.04 -15.46 -28.63
C PRO A 218 -2.96 -16.65 -28.97
N ALA A 219 -4.27 -16.51 -28.78
CA ALA A 219 -5.25 -17.54 -29.11
C ALA A 219 -5.57 -17.63 -30.62
N GLY A 220 -5.10 -16.69 -31.45
CA GLY A 220 -5.34 -16.69 -32.89
C GLY A 220 -6.02 -15.41 -33.41
N PRO A 221 -6.76 -15.50 -34.52
CA PRO A 221 -7.35 -14.32 -35.16
C PRO A 221 -8.29 -13.54 -34.23
N LEU A 222 -8.27 -12.22 -34.32
CA LEU A 222 -9.08 -11.31 -33.52
C LEU A 222 -9.38 -10.01 -34.29
N ASP A 223 -10.66 -9.65 -34.40
CA ASP A 223 -11.06 -8.29 -34.74
C ASP A 223 -11.01 -7.44 -33.46
N LEU A 224 -9.89 -6.73 -33.28
CA LEU A 224 -9.66 -5.87 -32.14
C LEU A 224 -10.27 -4.49 -32.40
N TYR A 225 -11.15 -4.05 -31.51
CA TYR A 225 -11.61 -2.67 -31.47
C TYR A 225 -11.04 -1.97 -30.23
N LEU A 226 -10.36 -0.85 -30.45
CA LEU A 226 -9.82 -0.01 -29.38
C LEU A 226 -10.50 1.36 -29.38
N ASP A 227 -10.67 1.90 -28.19
CA ASP A 227 -11.14 3.26 -27.97
C ASP A 227 -10.42 3.86 -26.76
N ASP A 228 -10.34 5.19 -26.69
CA ASP A 228 -9.80 5.95 -25.56
C ASP A 228 -8.50 5.40 -24.93
N LEU A 229 -7.35 5.63 -25.55
CA LEU A 229 -6.04 5.42 -24.92
C LEU A 229 -5.66 6.66 -24.11
N ILE A 230 -5.61 6.52 -22.79
CA ILE A 230 -5.41 7.65 -21.86
C ILE A 230 -4.36 7.27 -20.83
N VAL A 231 -3.40 8.16 -20.57
CA VAL A 231 -2.56 8.10 -19.37
C VAL A 231 -3.03 9.15 -18.38
N THR A 232 -3.16 8.78 -17.10
CA THR A 232 -3.74 9.67 -16.09
C THR A 232 -3.04 9.59 -14.75
N ASP A 233 -2.95 10.74 -14.08
CA ASP A 233 -2.80 10.84 -12.63
C ASP A 233 -4.18 10.77 -11.99
N ASN A 234 -4.59 9.55 -11.65
CA ASN A 234 -5.82 9.27 -10.93
C ASN A 234 -5.66 9.38 -9.40
N THR A 235 -4.73 10.22 -8.91
CA THR A 235 -4.56 10.42 -7.48
C THR A 235 -5.77 11.13 -6.88
N LEU A 236 -6.47 10.45 -5.96
CA LEU A 236 -7.62 10.97 -5.22
C LEU A 236 -7.34 10.90 -3.73
N PHE A 237 -7.34 12.05 -3.05
CA PHE A 237 -7.12 12.13 -1.61
C PHE A 237 -8.43 11.90 -0.86
N GLU A 238 -8.46 10.88 -0.02
CA GLU A 238 -9.49 10.69 1.00
C GLU A 238 -9.17 11.52 2.25
N ARG A 239 -7.87 11.71 2.52
CA ARG A 239 -7.37 12.52 3.62
C ARG A 239 -6.02 13.14 3.31
N GLY A 240 -5.82 14.35 3.82
CA GLY A 240 -4.51 14.96 3.88
C GLY A 240 -4.06 15.56 2.54
N GLN A 241 -5.00 16.03 1.72
CA GLN A 241 -4.65 16.87 0.59
C GLN A 241 -4.01 18.17 1.10
N GLY A 242 -2.74 18.41 0.76
CA GLY A 242 -1.98 19.54 1.28
C GLY A 242 -1.55 19.41 2.74
N ALA A 243 -1.51 18.20 3.29
CA ALA A 243 -1.07 17.95 4.66
C ALA A 243 0.42 18.32 4.86
N ALA A 244 0.78 18.75 6.08
CA ALA A 244 2.17 19.06 6.41
C ALA A 244 3.01 17.79 6.58
N ALA A 245 4.34 17.93 6.59
CA ALA A 245 5.25 16.82 6.84
C ALA A 245 4.93 16.13 8.18
N GLY A 246 4.69 14.81 8.14
CA GLY A 246 4.31 14.00 9.29
C GLY A 246 2.82 13.87 9.56
N ASP A 247 1.97 14.66 8.90
CA ASP A 247 0.52 14.49 8.99
C ASP A 247 0.08 13.21 8.27
N LEU A 248 -0.97 12.57 8.79
CA LEU A 248 -1.53 11.37 8.17
C LEU A 248 -2.17 11.69 6.81
N VAL A 249 -1.77 10.94 5.79
CA VAL A 249 -2.31 11.01 4.42
C VAL A 249 -2.93 9.68 4.01
N LEU A 250 -4.00 9.76 3.23
CA LEU A 250 -4.67 8.61 2.64
C LEU A 250 -5.19 8.99 1.26
N PHE A 251 -4.78 8.26 0.23
CA PHE A 251 -5.19 8.52 -1.14
C PHE A 251 -5.18 7.24 -1.98
N SER A 252 -5.99 7.19 -3.03
CA SER A 252 -5.83 6.21 -4.10
C SER A 252 -4.86 6.74 -5.15
N ARG A 253 -4.01 5.89 -5.73
CA ARG A 253 -3.08 6.22 -6.81
C ARG A 253 -2.79 5.00 -7.68
N GLY A 254 -2.96 5.11 -8.99
CA GLY A 254 -2.94 3.96 -9.90
C GLY A 254 -4.05 2.98 -9.50
N ARG A 255 -3.68 1.72 -9.21
CA ARG A 255 -4.62 0.71 -8.67
C ARG A 255 -4.48 0.51 -7.16
N ARG A 256 -3.81 1.43 -6.46
CA ARG A 256 -3.41 1.28 -5.06
C ARG A 256 -4.21 2.18 -4.13
N LEU A 257 -4.39 1.71 -2.90
CA LEU A 257 -4.72 2.56 -1.75
C LEU A 257 -3.45 2.78 -0.96
N VAL A 258 -3.05 4.04 -0.79
CA VAL A 258 -1.79 4.43 -0.17
C VAL A 258 -2.08 5.21 1.11
N CYS A 259 -1.44 4.83 2.21
CA CYS A 259 -1.57 5.50 3.49
C CYS A 259 -0.23 5.64 4.19
N GLY A 260 -0.04 6.72 4.94
CA GLY A 260 1.13 6.90 5.78
C GLY A 260 1.19 8.30 6.36
N ALA A 261 2.38 8.75 6.68
CA ALA A 261 2.62 10.13 7.11
C ALA A 261 3.35 10.89 6.00
N ASN A 262 2.83 12.07 5.63
CA ASN A 262 3.35 12.85 4.52
C ASN A 262 4.86 13.08 4.67
N GLU A 263 5.60 12.92 3.58
CA GLU A 263 7.08 13.02 3.52
C GLU A 263 7.86 12.06 4.42
N ARG A 264 7.21 11.19 5.21
CA ARG A 264 7.87 10.25 6.14
C ARG A 264 7.90 8.81 5.65
N PHE A 265 6.73 8.22 5.47
CA PHE A 265 6.59 6.84 5.04
C PHE A 265 5.22 6.61 4.42
N GLN A 266 5.09 5.57 3.61
CA GLN A 266 3.81 5.14 3.05
C GLN A 266 3.73 3.60 2.98
N VAL A 267 2.53 3.06 3.09
CA VAL A 267 2.20 1.66 2.79
C VAL A 267 1.11 1.64 1.75
N ALA A 268 1.14 0.65 0.85
CA ALA A 268 0.19 0.54 -0.25
C ALA A 268 -0.47 -0.84 -0.29
N LEU A 269 -1.79 -0.85 -0.47
CA LEU A 269 -2.57 -2.04 -0.83
C LEU A 269 -2.89 -2.05 -2.31
N ARG A 270 -2.74 -3.22 -2.95
CA ARG A 270 -3.22 -3.50 -4.32
C ARG A 270 -3.83 -4.89 -4.38
N GLU A 271 -5.04 -4.96 -4.93
CA GLU A 271 -5.81 -6.20 -5.07
C GLU A 271 -5.84 -6.97 -3.74
N GLY A 272 -6.04 -6.26 -2.64
CA GLY A 272 -6.20 -6.87 -1.32
C GLY A 272 -4.93 -7.40 -0.66
N ALA A 273 -3.72 -7.03 -1.11
CA ALA A 273 -2.49 -7.30 -0.37
C ALA A 273 -1.54 -6.09 -0.34
N ILE A 274 -0.61 -6.12 0.60
CA ILE A 274 0.45 -5.11 0.74
C ILE A 274 1.40 -5.25 -0.45
N CYS A 275 1.39 -4.24 -1.32
CA CYS A 275 2.16 -4.24 -2.57
C CYS A 275 3.32 -3.25 -2.57
N GLY A 276 3.48 -2.46 -1.49
CA GLY A 276 4.53 -1.46 -1.40
C GLY A 276 4.64 -0.90 0.02
N ILE A 277 5.89 -0.69 0.42
CA ILE A 277 6.28 0.05 1.62
C ILE A 277 7.28 1.08 1.12
N PHE A 278 7.11 2.34 1.51
CA PHE A 278 7.93 3.45 1.05
C PHE A 278 8.44 4.22 2.26
N ALA A 279 9.70 4.63 2.21
CA ALA A 279 10.29 5.56 3.17
C ALA A 279 10.15 7.01 2.68
N GLU A 280 10.89 7.91 3.33
CA GLU A 280 11.00 9.33 2.99
C GLU A 280 11.31 9.52 1.50
N ALA A 281 10.80 10.62 0.93
CA ALA A 281 10.90 10.96 -0.49
C ALA A 281 10.34 9.89 -1.47
N GLY A 282 9.50 8.96 -1.01
CA GLY A 282 8.85 7.96 -1.86
C GLY A 282 9.75 6.81 -2.26
N GLN A 283 10.89 6.62 -1.58
CA GLN A 283 11.80 5.50 -1.85
C GLN A 283 11.13 4.16 -1.49
N ALA A 284 11.00 3.25 -2.46
CA ALA A 284 10.41 1.92 -2.25
C ALA A 284 11.34 1.05 -1.38
N LEU A 285 10.84 0.61 -0.22
CA LEU A 285 11.50 -0.37 0.65
C LEU A 285 11.12 -1.82 0.31
N ALA A 286 10.00 -2.01 -0.39
CA ALA A 286 9.51 -3.29 -0.86
C ALA A 286 9.57 -3.38 -2.38
N PRO A 287 9.81 -4.57 -2.95
CA PRO A 287 9.78 -4.76 -4.39
C PRO A 287 8.35 -4.65 -4.94
N PRO A 288 8.23 -4.52 -6.27
CA PRO A 288 6.95 -4.43 -6.95
C PRO A 288 6.25 -5.78 -6.86
N GLY A 289 5.01 -5.80 -6.39
CA GLY A 289 4.23 -7.03 -6.30
C GLY A 289 4.10 -7.60 -4.89
N GLY A 290 4.84 -7.10 -3.90
CA GLY A 290 4.62 -7.49 -2.51
C GLY A 290 5.60 -6.87 -1.52
N GLY A 291 5.07 -6.32 -0.42
CA GLY A 291 5.88 -5.91 0.74
C GLY A 291 5.72 -6.82 1.96
N GLY A 292 4.56 -7.45 2.11
CA GLY A 292 4.22 -8.23 3.30
C GLY A 292 4.06 -7.41 4.59
N PRO A 293 3.83 -8.08 5.73
CA PRO A 293 3.80 -9.53 5.89
C PRO A 293 2.59 -10.16 5.20
N PHE A 294 2.73 -11.38 4.69
CA PHE A 294 1.61 -12.20 4.19
C PHE A 294 1.83 -13.67 4.54
N ILE A 295 0.74 -14.44 4.62
CA ILE A 295 0.79 -15.87 4.97
C ILE A 295 1.27 -16.68 3.76
N VAL A 296 2.20 -17.59 3.99
CA VAL A 296 2.74 -18.52 2.98
C VAL A 296 2.63 -19.97 3.49
N PRO A 297 2.25 -20.94 2.64
CA PRO A 297 2.39 -22.35 2.98
C PRO A 297 3.87 -22.73 3.04
N LEU A 298 4.23 -23.55 4.03
CA LEU A 298 5.61 -23.98 4.26
C LEU A 298 5.75 -25.49 4.03
N PRO A 299 6.71 -25.94 3.20
CA PRO A 299 7.00 -27.36 3.08
C PRO A 299 7.58 -27.92 4.40
N ASP A 300 7.50 -29.25 4.56
CA ASP A 300 8.12 -29.90 5.71
C ASP A 300 9.64 -29.65 5.72
N GLY A 301 10.17 -29.27 6.88
CA GLY A 301 11.60 -28.97 7.03
C GLY A 301 12.07 -27.75 6.23
N TRP A 302 11.18 -26.79 5.93
CA TRP A 302 11.48 -25.60 5.11
C TRP A 302 12.75 -24.84 5.53
N THR A 303 13.09 -24.81 6.81
CA THR A 303 14.32 -24.17 7.33
C THR A 303 15.62 -24.84 6.86
N ALA A 304 15.56 -26.10 6.45
CA ALA A 304 16.70 -26.86 5.90
C ALA A 304 16.85 -26.71 4.37
N LEU A 305 15.86 -26.15 3.67
CA LEU A 305 15.80 -26.08 2.19
C LEU A 305 16.64 -24.93 1.62
N ARG A 306 17.89 -24.75 2.06
CA ARG A 306 18.74 -23.63 1.61
C ARG A 306 19.05 -23.65 0.12
N GLU A 307 19.10 -24.83 -0.49
CA GLU A 307 19.41 -24.99 -1.92
C GLU A 307 18.20 -24.71 -2.84
N ARG A 308 16.98 -24.82 -2.30
CA ARG A 308 15.71 -24.55 -3.01
C ARG A 308 14.70 -23.97 -2.03
N PRO A 309 14.92 -22.74 -1.57
CA PRO A 309 14.03 -22.12 -0.62
C PRO A 309 12.66 -21.85 -1.26
N PRO A 310 11.58 -21.77 -0.45
CA PRO A 310 10.31 -21.26 -0.93
C PRO A 310 10.53 -19.84 -1.47
N ALA A 311 10.23 -19.59 -2.73
CA ALA A 311 10.25 -18.26 -3.33
C ALA A 311 8.92 -17.56 -2.98
N PRO A 312 8.88 -16.61 -2.02
CA PRO A 312 7.61 -16.14 -1.45
C PRO A 312 6.74 -15.34 -2.44
N ASP A 313 7.35 -14.88 -3.52
CA ASP A 313 6.76 -14.23 -4.69
C ASP A 313 6.31 -15.24 -5.77
N ASP A 314 6.69 -16.51 -5.69
CA ASP A 314 6.31 -17.54 -6.65
C ASP A 314 4.81 -17.85 -6.54
N PRO A 315 4.01 -17.58 -7.59
CA PRO A 315 2.59 -17.90 -7.61
C PRO A 315 2.30 -19.39 -7.32
N ARG A 316 3.27 -20.28 -7.57
CA ARG A 316 3.17 -21.72 -7.28
C ARG A 316 3.02 -22.03 -5.81
N LEU A 317 3.48 -21.18 -4.90
CA LEU A 317 3.21 -21.38 -3.47
C LEU A 317 1.72 -21.34 -3.17
N PHE A 318 0.93 -20.64 -3.97
CA PHE A 318 -0.52 -20.53 -3.80
C PHE A 318 -1.32 -21.46 -4.72
N GLU A 319 -0.64 -22.28 -5.56
CA GLU A 319 -1.26 -23.00 -6.68
C GLU A 319 -2.49 -23.80 -6.30
N ALA A 320 -2.52 -24.43 -5.12
CA ALA A 320 -3.69 -25.23 -4.73
C ALA A 320 -4.63 -24.58 -3.71
N TRP A 321 -4.43 -23.30 -3.36
CA TRP A 321 -5.59 -22.44 -3.14
C TRP A 321 -6.23 -22.04 -4.47
N GLY A 322 -5.47 -22.13 -5.56
CA GLY A 322 -5.85 -21.71 -6.90
C GLY A 322 -5.18 -20.39 -7.26
N ALA A 323 -5.42 -19.89 -8.47
CA ALA A 323 -5.02 -18.54 -8.82
C ALA A 323 -5.78 -17.54 -7.95
N ALA A 324 -5.15 -16.41 -7.60
CA ALA A 324 -5.89 -15.26 -7.10
C ALA A 324 -6.84 -14.79 -8.22
N ILE A 325 -8.12 -15.08 -8.09
CA ILE A 325 -9.12 -14.80 -9.12
C ILE A 325 -9.74 -13.41 -8.95
N GLN A 326 -9.73 -12.89 -7.73
CA GLN A 326 -10.32 -11.61 -7.38
C GLN A 326 -9.62 -10.99 -6.17
N GLY A 327 -9.32 -9.70 -6.26
CA GLY A 327 -8.88 -8.88 -5.14
C GLY A 327 -9.88 -7.75 -4.87
N SER A 328 -10.11 -7.44 -3.61
CA SER A 328 -10.86 -6.26 -3.17
C SER A 328 -10.08 -5.51 -2.10
N GLN A 329 -10.30 -4.20 -2.00
CA GLN A 329 -9.70 -3.38 -0.97
C GLN A 329 -10.55 -2.15 -0.70
N GLY A 330 -10.42 -1.56 0.47
CA GLY A 330 -11.17 -0.37 0.86
C GLY A 330 -10.61 0.29 2.11
N VAL A 331 -11.12 1.50 2.36
CA VAL A 331 -10.88 2.26 3.58
C VAL A 331 -11.97 1.93 4.58
N VAL A 332 -11.60 1.54 5.80
CA VAL A 332 -12.52 1.29 6.92
C VAL A 332 -12.62 2.52 7.82
N GLU A 333 -11.50 3.18 8.07
CA GLU A 333 -11.41 4.35 8.95
C GLU A 333 -10.39 5.35 8.38
N SER A 334 -10.68 6.65 8.50
CA SER A 334 -9.76 7.74 8.15
C SER A 334 -9.94 8.91 9.13
N THR A 335 -9.27 8.84 10.27
CA THR A 335 -9.36 9.84 11.35
C THR A 335 -8.04 10.59 11.51
N ALA A 336 -8.01 11.59 12.40
CA ALA A 336 -6.78 12.30 12.71
C ALA A 336 -5.75 11.44 13.46
N ALA A 337 -6.21 10.40 14.18
CA ALA A 337 -5.31 9.50 14.90
C ALA A 337 -4.66 8.48 13.98
N ARG A 338 -5.44 7.92 13.04
CA ARG A 338 -5.04 6.75 12.25
C ARG A 338 -5.91 6.59 11.00
N ALA A 339 -5.48 5.70 10.13
CA ALA A 339 -6.31 5.15 9.06
C ALA A 339 -6.33 3.63 9.16
N ILE A 340 -7.47 3.03 8.78
CA ILE A 340 -7.61 1.59 8.67
C ILE A 340 -7.93 1.22 7.24
N LEU A 341 -7.09 0.39 6.65
CA LEU A 341 -7.28 -0.18 5.32
C LEU A 341 -7.60 -1.66 5.44
N GLN A 342 -8.41 -2.18 4.53
CA GLN A 342 -8.67 -3.60 4.43
C GLN A 342 -8.49 -4.09 3.00
N GLY A 343 -8.05 -5.34 2.87
CA GLY A 343 -7.85 -6.04 1.62
C GLY A 343 -8.30 -7.49 1.73
N ALA A 344 -8.82 -8.05 0.64
CA ALA A 344 -9.10 -9.47 0.53
C ALA A 344 -8.70 -10.01 -0.85
N ARG A 345 -8.14 -11.21 -0.87
CA ARG A 345 -7.85 -12.00 -2.06
C ARG A 345 -8.62 -13.31 -2.00
N HIS A 346 -9.41 -13.57 -3.03
CA HIS A 346 -10.13 -14.82 -3.22
C HIS A 346 -9.33 -15.70 -4.18
N PHE A 347 -9.14 -16.95 -3.79
CA PHE A 347 -8.42 -17.95 -4.57
C PHE A 347 -9.40 -18.97 -5.12
N GLY A 348 -9.17 -19.40 -6.36
CA GLY A 348 -10.00 -20.40 -7.02
C GLY A 348 -9.43 -20.83 -8.36
N ASP A 349 -10.19 -21.65 -9.08
CA ASP A 349 -9.73 -22.18 -10.36
C ASP A 349 -9.86 -21.09 -11.43
N ALA A 350 -8.76 -20.80 -12.13
CA ALA A 350 -8.69 -19.73 -13.13
C ALA A 350 -9.66 -19.94 -14.31
N THR A 351 -10.14 -21.16 -14.51
CA THR A 351 -11.10 -21.57 -15.54
C THR A 351 -12.57 -21.40 -15.12
N GLY A 352 -12.84 -21.21 -13.82
CA GLY A 352 -14.18 -21.00 -13.30
C GLY A 352 -14.68 -19.60 -13.61
N ASP A 353 -15.88 -19.51 -14.16
CA ASP A 353 -16.53 -18.28 -14.59
C ASP A 353 -16.53 -17.22 -13.46
N ARG A 354 -15.66 -16.21 -13.57
CA ARG A 354 -15.45 -15.14 -12.58
C ARG A 354 -16.75 -14.39 -12.21
N GLY A 355 -17.80 -14.51 -13.04
CA GLY A 355 -19.11 -13.90 -12.79
C GLY A 355 -20.04 -14.72 -11.87
N ALA A 356 -19.93 -16.05 -11.85
CA ALA A 356 -20.91 -16.91 -11.16
C ALA A 356 -20.63 -17.09 -9.65
N ALA A 357 -19.36 -16.94 -9.23
CA ALA A 357 -18.95 -17.18 -7.84
C ALA A 357 -19.48 -16.13 -6.82
N VAL A 358 -19.97 -14.98 -7.28
CA VAL A 358 -20.46 -13.90 -6.40
C VAL A 358 -21.97 -13.99 -6.16
N GLU A 359 -22.74 -14.43 -7.16
CA GLU A 359 -24.21 -14.41 -7.08
C GLU A 359 -24.84 -15.77 -6.76
N HIS A 360 -24.15 -16.87 -7.03
CA HIS A 360 -24.66 -18.21 -6.74
C HIS A 360 -23.82 -18.82 -5.64
N GLY A 361 -24.40 -18.95 -4.45
CA GLY A 361 -23.89 -19.73 -3.32
C GLY A 361 -23.79 -21.22 -3.64
N ALA A 362 -23.07 -21.59 -4.69
CA ALA A 362 -22.80 -22.94 -5.11
C ALA A 362 -21.74 -23.55 -4.17
N ASN A 363 -22.19 -23.96 -2.99
CA ASN A 363 -21.72 -25.05 -2.13
C ASN A 363 -20.21 -25.30 -1.97
N GLY A 364 -19.36 -24.29 -2.16
CA GLY A 364 -17.92 -24.38 -2.02
C GLY A 364 -17.34 -23.05 -1.59
N ARG A 365 -17.14 -22.82 -0.28
CA ARG A 365 -16.50 -21.58 0.19
C ARG A 365 -15.06 -21.56 -0.33
N ALA A 366 -14.76 -20.64 -1.25
CA ALA A 366 -13.42 -20.43 -1.80
C ALA A 366 -12.45 -19.97 -0.70
N ALA A 367 -11.16 -20.29 -0.84
CA ALA A 367 -10.14 -19.79 0.08
C ALA A 367 -10.03 -18.26 -0.02
N VAL A 368 -9.93 -17.58 1.11
CA VAL A 368 -9.83 -16.11 1.18
C VAL A 368 -8.72 -15.70 2.13
N SER A 369 -7.75 -14.94 1.61
CA SER A 369 -6.78 -14.20 2.42
C SER A 369 -7.28 -12.79 2.65
N ARG A 370 -7.18 -12.30 3.88
CA ARG A 370 -7.55 -10.96 4.29
C ARG A 370 -6.38 -10.29 4.99
N VAL A 371 -6.20 -9.01 4.69
CA VAL A 371 -5.26 -8.13 5.38
C VAL A 371 -6.04 -6.92 5.90
N ARG A 372 -5.74 -6.50 7.13
CA ARG A 372 -6.21 -5.24 7.69
C ARG A 372 -4.99 -4.48 8.23
N LEU A 373 -4.84 -3.24 7.80
CA LEU A 373 -3.74 -2.35 8.18
C LEU A 373 -4.30 -1.24 9.07
N THR A 374 -3.74 -1.06 10.25
CA THR A 374 -3.98 0.12 11.10
C THR A 374 -2.72 0.97 11.08
N VAL A 375 -2.79 2.13 10.42
CA VAL A 375 -1.65 3.01 10.15
C VAL A 375 -1.72 4.25 11.05
N TYR A 376 -0.70 4.44 11.89
CA TYR A 376 -0.52 5.64 12.70
C TYR A 376 0.52 6.58 12.07
N ALA A 377 0.35 7.89 12.26
CA ALA A 377 1.26 8.90 11.71
C ALA A 377 2.71 8.80 12.23
N ASP A 378 2.94 8.03 13.29
CA ASP A 378 4.26 7.83 13.90
C ASP A 378 5.03 6.63 13.37
N GLY A 379 4.62 6.03 12.26
CA GLY A 379 5.37 4.95 11.61
C GLY A 379 4.97 3.55 12.04
N ARG A 380 4.11 3.41 13.06
CA ARG A 380 3.58 2.11 13.46
C ARG A 380 2.44 1.69 12.54
N VAL A 381 2.58 0.51 11.94
CA VAL A 381 1.57 -0.12 11.10
C VAL A 381 1.26 -1.49 11.65
N PHE A 382 0.08 -1.65 12.24
CA PHE A 382 -0.39 -2.95 12.74
C PHE A 382 -1.08 -3.69 11.59
N VAL A 383 -0.67 -4.93 11.37
CA VAL A 383 -1.09 -5.77 10.24
C VAL A 383 -1.75 -7.02 10.79
N ARG A 384 -3.06 -7.13 10.61
CA ARG A 384 -3.81 -8.36 10.87
C ARG A 384 -3.93 -9.16 9.60
N LEU A 385 -3.48 -10.40 9.65
CA LEU A 385 -3.56 -11.36 8.56
C LEU A 385 -4.55 -12.46 8.94
N ARG A 386 -5.43 -12.81 8.00
CA ARG A 386 -6.34 -13.94 8.17
C ARG A 386 -6.50 -14.71 6.87
N VAL A 387 -6.28 -16.01 6.90
CA VAL A 387 -6.59 -16.90 5.78
C VAL A 387 -7.65 -17.89 6.22
N ASP A 388 -8.75 -17.90 5.50
CA ASP A 388 -9.81 -18.91 5.58
C ASP A 388 -9.61 -19.86 4.40
N PRO A 389 -9.19 -21.12 4.59
CA PRO A 389 -8.96 -22.05 3.49
C PRO A 389 -10.28 -22.47 2.80
N GLY A 390 -11.43 -22.11 3.40
CA GLY A 390 -12.73 -22.49 2.90
C GLY A 390 -12.97 -23.99 3.05
N GLU A 391 -13.54 -24.61 2.02
CA GLU A 391 -13.77 -26.07 2.00
C GLU A 391 -12.57 -26.87 1.48
N ARG A 392 -11.59 -26.21 0.88
CA ARG A 392 -10.35 -26.85 0.43
C ARG A 392 -9.43 -27.02 1.65
N PRO A 393 -8.81 -28.19 1.85
CA PRO A 393 -7.83 -28.34 2.92
C PRO A 393 -6.58 -27.49 2.64
N TRP A 394 -5.81 -27.21 3.69
CA TRP A 394 -4.46 -26.68 3.52
C TRP A 394 -3.59 -27.69 2.77
N LEU A 395 -2.77 -27.20 1.84
CA LEU A 395 -1.86 -28.03 1.06
C LEU A 395 -0.62 -28.47 1.82
N ALA A 396 -0.13 -27.54 2.62
CA ALA A 396 0.98 -27.76 3.50
C ALA A 396 0.43 -28.03 4.89
N ALA A 397 1.09 -28.91 5.63
CA ALA A 397 0.80 -29.09 7.06
C ALA A 397 1.16 -27.84 7.88
N ARG A 398 1.98 -26.94 7.31
CA ARG A 398 2.53 -25.76 7.98
C ARG A 398 2.32 -24.48 7.18
N VAL A 399 2.23 -23.38 7.91
CA VAL A 399 2.21 -22.02 7.37
C VAL A 399 3.19 -21.13 8.12
N GLY A 400 3.70 -20.14 7.41
CA GLY A 400 4.52 -19.08 7.94
C GLY A 400 4.10 -17.74 7.35
N TYR A 401 5.00 -16.78 7.48
CA TYR A 401 4.80 -15.42 7.01
C TYR A 401 6.04 -14.97 6.26
N ALA A 402 5.83 -14.19 5.20
CA ALA A 402 6.90 -13.64 4.38
C ALA A 402 6.85 -12.11 4.36
N LEU A 403 8.02 -11.47 4.44
CA LEU A 403 8.24 -10.06 4.15
C LEU A 403 9.28 -9.94 3.04
N LEU A 404 9.02 -9.10 2.04
CA LEU A 404 9.96 -8.87 0.93
C LEU A 404 10.42 -7.41 0.97
N VAL A 405 11.71 -7.21 0.73
CA VAL A 405 12.35 -5.89 0.72
C VAL A 405 13.21 -5.72 -0.52
N ASP A 406 13.29 -4.47 -1.00
CA ASP A 406 14.18 -4.08 -2.09
C ASP A 406 15.59 -3.78 -1.52
N GLN A 407 16.56 -4.60 -1.90
CA GLN A 407 17.95 -4.42 -1.49
C GLN A 407 18.64 -3.24 -2.19
N ARG A 408 18.14 -2.78 -3.35
CA ARG A 408 18.64 -1.58 -4.03
C ARG A 408 18.40 -0.32 -3.22
N SER A 409 17.43 -0.36 -2.32
CA SER A 409 17.20 0.69 -1.34
C SER A 409 18.24 0.73 -0.21
N GLY A 410 19.23 -0.16 -0.26
CA GLY A 410 20.32 -0.24 0.72
C GLY A 410 19.92 -0.96 2.00
N LEU A 411 18.72 -1.54 2.06
CA LEU A 411 18.30 -2.36 3.20
C LEU A 411 19.15 -3.62 3.25
N ARG A 412 19.64 -3.92 4.45
CA ARG A 412 20.37 -5.15 4.75
C ARG A 412 19.75 -5.80 5.99
N PRO A 413 19.51 -7.11 5.99
CA PRO A 413 19.05 -7.80 7.17
C PRO A 413 20.10 -7.66 8.27
N MET A 414 19.67 -7.16 9.43
CA MET A 414 20.53 -7.14 10.61
C MET A 414 20.40 -8.46 11.34
N VAL A 415 21.52 -9.14 11.51
CA VAL A 415 21.63 -10.22 12.49
C VAL A 415 21.70 -9.56 13.86
N VAL A 416 20.56 -9.48 14.55
CA VAL A 416 20.54 -9.14 15.97
C VAL A 416 21.24 -10.30 16.68
N GLY A 417 22.45 -10.06 17.17
CA GLY A 417 23.36 -11.10 17.68
C GLY A 417 22.65 -12.04 18.66
N ALA A 418 22.65 -13.33 18.33
CA ALA A 418 22.13 -14.36 19.21
C ALA A 418 23.02 -14.49 20.45
N GLY A 419 22.65 -13.79 21.53
CA GLY A 419 22.83 -14.40 22.84
C GLY A 419 21.99 -15.68 22.84
N ALA A 420 22.62 -16.83 23.03
CA ALA A 420 22.11 -18.18 22.74
C ALA A 420 20.81 -18.63 23.48
N ALA A 421 20.07 -17.72 24.13
CA ALA A 421 18.83 -18.01 24.88
C ALA A 421 17.60 -17.17 24.46
N ASP A 422 17.74 -16.16 23.59
CA ASP A 422 16.60 -15.35 23.12
C ASP A 422 16.43 -15.51 21.61
N ALA A 423 15.40 -16.25 21.20
CA ALA A 423 14.96 -16.30 19.81
C ALA A 423 14.73 -14.86 19.29
N PRO A 424 15.05 -14.57 18.01
CA PRO A 424 14.83 -13.24 17.45
C PRO A 424 13.35 -12.90 17.58
N ARG A 425 13.03 -11.86 18.34
CA ARG A 425 11.65 -11.42 18.57
C ARG A 425 11.11 -10.57 17.42
N CYS A 426 11.98 -10.21 16.48
CA CYS A 426 11.71 -9.33 15.37
C CYS A 426 12.69 -9.59 14.22
N VAL A 427 12.32 -9.09 13.05
CA VAL A 427 13.17 -8.99 11.87
C VAL A 427 13.47 -7.51 11.66
N HIS A 428 14.75 -7.16 11.60
CA HIS A 428 15.20 -5.77 11.42
C HIS A 428 15.99 -5.67 10.13
N PHE A 429 15.52 -4.82 9.23
CA PHE A 429 16.26 -4.39 8.05
C PHE A 429 16.71 -2.96 8.29
N ALA A 430 18.01 -2.74 8.19
CA ALA A 430 18.59 -1.43 8.39
C ALA A 430 19.35 -0.94 7.17
N ARG A 431 19.53 0.37 7.07
CA ARG A 431 20.35 1.00 6.04
C ARG A 431 21.69 1.47 6.61
N PRO A 432 22.78 1.45 5.80
CA PRO A 432 24.04 2.05 6.22
C PRO A 432 23.92 3.57 6.42
N GLY A 433 24.36 4.05 7.58
CA GLY A 433 24.41 5.47 7.93
C GLY A 433 23.41 5.83 9.03
N ARG A 434 23.78 6.83 9.86
CA ARG A 434 22.85 7.39 10.84
C ARG A 434 21.66 8.02 10.13
N ASP A 435 20.51 7.96 10.77
CA ASP A 435 19.28 8.61 10.31
C ASP A 435 18.71 8.05 8.98
N ARG A 436 18.99 6.78 8.66
CA ARG A 436 18.49 6.14 7.44
C ARG A 436 17.42 5.13 7.80
N GLY A 437 16.23 5.32 7.24
CA GLY A 437 15.03 4.58 7.65
C GLY A 437 15.20 3.06 7.63
N ASP A 438 14.77 2.50 8.73
CA ASP A 438 14.76 1.08 9.00
C ASP A 438 13.35 0.51 8.80
N LEU A 439 13.30 -0.79 8.58
CA LEU A 439 12.06 -1.56 8.59
C LEU A 439 12.18 -2.62 9.68
N LEU A 440 11.37 -2.46 10.73
CA LEU A 440 11.24 -3.47 11.77
C LEU A 440 9.93 -4.22 11.58
N TRP A 441 9.99 -5.55 11.62
CA TRP A 441 8.84 -6.43 11.58
C TRP A 441 8.79 -7.31 12.83
N ILE A 442 7.69 -7.23 13.57
CA ILE A 442 7.50 -7.90 14.85
C ILE A 442 6.21 -8.73 14.78
N PRO A 443 6.25 -10.07 14.81
CA PRO A 443 5.03 -10.86 15.02
C PRO A 443 4.54 -10.69 16.46
N HIS A 444 3.22 -10.71 16.65
CA HIS A 444 2.63 -10.67 17.99
C HIS A 444 3.11 -11.85 18.86
N LEU A 445 3.09 -13.07 18.29
CA LEU A 445 3.59 -14.25 18.99
C LEU A 445 5.11 -14.37 18.78
N PRO A 446 5.94 -14.30 19.83
CA PRO A 446 7.39 -14.46 19.69
C PRO A 446 7.78 -15.81 19.07
N SER A 447 6.97 -16.85 19.30
CA SER A 447 7.17 -18.19 18.70
C SER A 447 7.10 -18.18 17.17
N ASP A 448 6.38 -17.23 16.57
CA ASP A 448 6.29 -17.12 15.11
C ASP A 448 7.60 -16.64 14.50
N ALA A 449 8.51 -16.03 15.27
CA ALA A 449 9.86 -15.69 14.79
C ALA A 449 10.93 -16.72 15.23
N ALA A 450 10.55 -17.79 15.94
CA ALA A 450 11.51 -18.77 16.44
C ALA A 450 12.23 -19.54 15.31
N GLN A 451 11.52 -19.78 14.22
CA GLN A 451 12.09 -20.28 12.97
C GLN A 451 12.13 -19.16 11.95
N ARG A 452 13.30 -18.97 11.33
CA ARG A 452 13.55 -17.89 10.38
C ARG A 452 14.46 -18.38 9.26
N LEU A 453 14.14 -18.00 8.03
CA LEU A 453 15.00 -18.16 6.87
C LEU A 453 15.08 -16.82 6.14
N ASP A 454 16.31 -16.34 5.98
CA ASP A 454 16.62 -15.16 5.18
C ASP A 454 17.02 -15.61 3.78
N LEU A 455 16.38 -15.02 2.78
CA LEU A 455 16.52 -15.32 1.37
C LEU A 455 16.97 -14.07 0.62
N GLU A 456 17.75 -14.29 -0.42
CA GLU A 456 18.25 -13.25 -1.31
C GLU A 456 17.99 -13.69 -2.74
N SER A 457 17.55 -12.76 -3.59
CA SER A 457 17.36 -13.04 -5.01
C SER A 457 18.71 -13.31 -5.69
N ILE A 458 18.68 -14.09 -6.78
CA ILE A 458 19.89 -14.46 -7.54
C ILE A 458 20.64 -13.22 -8.06
N ASP A 459 19.92 -12.13 -8.34
CA ASP A 459 20.47 -10.87 -8.80
C ASP A 459 20.76 -9.87 -7.68
N GLU A 460 20.64 -10.29 -6.41
CA GLU A 460 20.92 -9.51 -5.19
C GLU A 460 20.09 -8.22 -5.07
N ARG A 461 18.96 -8.16 -5.77
CA ARG A 461 18.06 -6.99 -5.78
C ARG A 461 16.99 -7.06 -4.72
N GLU A 462 16.62 -8.26 -4.30
CA GLU A 462 15.51 -8.47 -3.37
C GLU A 462 16.00 -9.35 -2.22
N ALA A 463 15.45 -9.10 -1.04
CA ALA A 463 15.56 -10.02 0.08
C ALA A 463 14.16 -10.40 0.54
N ALA A 464 14.01 -11.65 0.93
CA ALA A 464 12.80 -12.11 1.58
C ALA A 464 13.15 -12.71 2.94
N VAL A 465 12.33 -12.47 3.94
CA VAL A 465 12.44 -13.14 5.23
C VAL A 465 11.17 -13.93 5.48
N LEU A 466 11.37 -15.22 5.71
CA LEU A 466 10.36 -16.17 6.08
C LEU A 466 10.46 -16.45 7.58
N ILE A 467 9.33 -16.38 8.29
CA ILE A 467 9.23 -16.76 9.69
C ILE A 467 8.02 -17.66 9.93
N GLY A 468 8.04 -18.42 11.01
CA GLY A 468 6.88 -19.17 11.51
C GLY A 468 6.94 -20.65 11.20
N ASP A 469 6.11 -21.43 11.88
CA ASP A 469 5.97 -22.88 11.66
C ASP A 469 4.63 -23.36 12.24
N ARG A 470 3.57 -22.61 11.94
CA ARG A 470 2.25 -22.85 12.53
C ARG A 470 1.58 -24.00 11.82
N GLU A 471 0.88 -24.82 12.57
CA GLU A 471 0.09 -25.89 11.97
C GLU A 471 -1.07 -25.30 11.16
N ALA A 472 -1.20 -25.76 9.92
CA ALA A 472 -2.20 -25.29 8.98
C ALA A 472 -3.56 -25.97 9.24
N ARG A 473 -4.29 -25.48 10.25
CA ARG A 473 -5.62 -26.00 10.64
C ARG A 473 -6.66 -24.89 10.68
N GLY A 474 -7.80 -25.14 10.04
CA GLY A 474 -8.92 -24.19 10.03
C GLY A 474 -8.52 -22.83 9.46
N ALA A 475 -9.15 -21.76 9.96
CA ALA A 475 -8.72 -20.41 9.64
C ALA A 475 -7.45 -20.06 10.44
N ILE A 476 -6.45 -19.51 9.76
CA ILE A 476 -5.23 -19.00 10.39
C ILE A 476 -5.38 -17.49 10.54
N GLU A 477 -5.07 -16.99 11.73
CA GLU A 477 -5.11 -15.58 12.07
C GLU A 477 -3.86 -15.17 12.85
N SER A 478 -3.33 -14.00 12.52
CA SER A 478 -2.11 -13.44 13.14
C SER A 478 -2.14 -11.91 13.12
N ALA A 479 -1.42 -11.32 14.07
CA ALA A 479 -1.15 -9.89 14.12
C ALA A 479 0.37 -9.65 14.08
N HIS A 480 0.76 -8.57 13.41
CA HIS A 480 2.14 -8.14 13.26
C HIS A 480 2.22 -6.62 13.40
N LEU A 481 3.37 -6.12 13.84
CA LEU A 481 3.72 -4.72 13.82
C LEU A 481 4.85 -4.48 12.82
N LEU A 482 4.66 -3.51 11.93
CA LEU A 482 5.72 -2.88 11.16
C LEU A 482 6.04 -1.53 11.78
N VAL A 483 7.33 -1.23 11.97
CA VAL A 483 7.81 0.11 12.35
C VAL A 483 8.63 0.66 11.20
N LEU A 484 8.15 1.77 10.63
CA LEU A 484 8.69 2.41 9.41
C LEU A 484 9.33 3.77 9.70
N TRP A 485 9.01 4.35 10.86
CA TRP A 485 9.50 5.64 11.34
C TRP A 485 9.46 5.63 12.88
N PRO A 486 10.34 6.35 13.59
CA PRO A 486 11.46 7.15 13.07
C PRO A 486 12.57 6.31 12.43
N HIS A 487 13.40 6.96 11.64
CA HIS A 487 14.43 6.31 10.83
C HIS A 487 15.70 5.94 11.62
N ASP A 488 15.78 6.35 12.89
CA ASP A 488 16.92 6.18 13.79
C ASP A 488 16.72 4.99 14.74
N LEU A 489 16.15 3.88 14.26
CA LEU A 489 16.14 2.61 15.00
C LEU A 489 17.57 2.02 15.01
N ASP A 490 18.53 2.79 15.54
CA ASP A 490 19.99 2.74 15.31
C ASP A 490 20.68 1.46 15.85
N GLY A 491 19.92 0.41 16.18
CA GLY A 491 20.44 -0.92 16.36
C GLY A 491 19.48 -1.92 16.98
N GLY A 492 19.95 -3.16 17.08
CA GLY A 492 19.23 -4.28 17.68
C GLY A 492 18.58 -4.01 19.05
N PRO A 493 19.18 -3.23 19.99
CA PRO A 493 18.55 -2.92 21.27
C PRO A 493 17.25 -2.13 21.15
N GLU A 494 17.14 -1.20 20.19
CA GLU A 494 15.93 -0.41 20.01
C GLU A 494 14.82 -1.24 19.35
N GLY A 495 15.16 -2.00 18.30
CA GLY A 495 14.23 -2.97 17.71
C GLY A 495 13.72 -3.98 18.74
N ALA A 496 14.59 -4.48 19.61
CA ALA A 496 14.22 -5.36 20.72
C ALA A 496 13.30 -4.67 21.75
N SER A 497 13.47 -3.36 22.00
CA SER A 497 12.58 -2.59 22.87
C SER A 497 11.18 -2.45 22.25
N PHE A 498 11.06 -2.19 20.95
CA PHE A 498 9.76 -2.17 20.27
C PHE A 498 9.10 -3.55 20.28
N ALA A 499 9.87 -4.61 20.02
CA ALA A 499 9.36 -5.97 20.07
C ALA A 499 8.85 -6.35 21.47
N ALA A 500 9.62 -6.03 22.52
CA ALA A 500 9.24 -6.29 23.90
C ALA A 500 8.03 -5.46 24.37
N ASP A 501 7.81 -4.27 23.79
CA ASP A 501 6.63 -3.46 24.07
C ASP A 501 5.37 -4.07 23.43
N TYR A 502 5.45 -4.39 22.13
CA TYR A 502 4.32 -4.95 21.38
C TYR A 502 3.91 -6.36 21.83
N GLN A 503 4.88 -7.24 22.09
CA GLN A 503 4.61 -8.64 22.46
C GLN A 503 4.25 -8.84 23.94
N ALA A 504 4.46 -7.80 24.76
CA ALA A 504 4.17 -7.83 26.19
C ALA A 504 3.75 -6.43 26.63
N PRO A 505 2.56 -5.95 26.19
CA PRO A 505 2.04 -4.64 26.51
C PRO A 505 1.92 -4.43 28.03
N ALA A 506 1.81 -3.17 28.45
CA ALA A 506 1.65 -2.84 29.86
C ALA A 506 0.33 -3.40 30.41
N ARG A 507 0.36 -3.97 31.62
CA ARG A 507 -0.87 -4.40 32.30
C ARG A 507 -1.59 -3.19 32.88
N LEU A 508 -2.91 -3.19 32.76
CA LEU A 508 -3.76 -2.14 33.32
C LEU A 508 -4.43 -2.66 34.59
N GLU A 509 -4.32 -1.89 35.68
CA GLU A 509 -5.10 -2.15 36.90
C GLU A 509 -6.30 -1.22 36.91
N VAL A 510 -7.43 -1.70 36.40
CA VAL A 510 -8.68 -0.94 36.29
C VAL A 510 -9.37 -0.85 37.65
N THR A 511 -9.59 0.37 38.14
CA THR A 511 -10.27 0.65 39.42
C THR A 511 -11.72 1.11 39.23
N THR A 512 -12.07 1.61 38.04
CA THR A 512 -13.45 1.96 37.65
C THR A 512 -13.62 1.76 36.15
N GLY A 513 -14.70 1.12 35.72
CA GLY A 513 -14.85 0.64 34.34
C GLY A 513 -14.43 -0.82 34.20
N ALA A 514 -14.11 -1.25 32.97
CA ALA A 514 -13.62 -2.60 32.68
C ALA A 514 -12.64 -2.60 31.51
N LEU A 515 -11.81 -3.65 31.41
CA LEU A 515 -11.14 -3.99 30.15
C LEU A 515 -12.14 -4.71 29.25
N ARG A 516 -12.12 -4.39 27.95
CA ARG A 516 -12.86 -5.17 26.96
C ARG A 516 -11.96 -6.24 26.37
N LEU A 517 -12.32 -7.49 26.64
CA LEU A 517 -11.53 -8.67 26.25
C LEU A 517 -12.13 -9.40 25.03
N ASP A 518 -13.25 -8.88 24.50
CA ASP A 518 -14.03 -9.46 23.41
C ASP A 518 -13.96 -8.61 22.11
N VAL A 519 -13.01 -7.69 22.04
CA VAL A 519 -12.84 -6.81 20.88
C VAL A 519 -12.17 -7.57 19.75
N ASP A 520 -12.73 -7.44 18.55
CA ASP A 520 -12.15 -7.99 17.34
C ASP A 520 -10.71 -7.47 17.12
N GLY A 521 -9.74 -8.39 17.10
CA GLY A 521 -8.32 -8.07 16.95
C GLY A 521 -7.48 -8.14 18.24
N ASP A 522 -8.12 -8.27 19.41
CA ASP A 522 -7.49 -8.76 20.66
C ASP A 522 -7.44 -10.30 20.59
N LEU A 523 -6.30 -10.82 20.15
CA LEU A 523 -6.14 -12.23 19.79
C LEU A 523 -5.97 -13.14 21.01
N ASN A 524 -5.60 -12.57 22.17
CA ASN A 524 -5.31 -13.32 23.39
C ASN A 524 -6.28 -13.00 24.54
N ALA A 525 -7.21 -12.06 24.34
CA ALA A 525 -8.21 -11.59 25.29
C ALA A 525 -7.61 -10.99 26.57
N ASP A 526 -6.50 -10.24 26.46
CA ASP A 526 -5.84 -9.55 27.58
C ASP A 526 -6.21 -8.05 27.69
N GLY A 527 -7.02 -7.53 26.76
CA GLY A 527 -7.45 -6.15 26.70
C GLY A 527 -6.52 -5.24 25.89
N TYR A 528 -5.47 -5.77 25.27
CA TYR A 528 -4.66 -5.07 24.27
C TYR A 528 -4.94 -5.64 22.88
N ASN A 529 -5.51 -4.82 21.99
CA ASN A 529 -5.81 -5.21 20.63
C ASN A 529 -4.53 -5.21 19.78
N GLU A 530 -3.95 -6.37 19.49
CA GLU A 530 -2.67 -6.46 18.78
C GLU A 530 -2.78 -6.13 17.29
N SER A 531 -3.99 -6.17 16.76
CA SER A 531 -4.32 -5.82 15.38
C SER A 531 -4.42 -4.30 15.15
N GLU A 532 -4.67 -3.54 16.21
CA GLU A 532 -4.85 -2.09 16.15
C GLU A 532 -3.90 -1.30 17.07
N GLY A 533 -3.15 -1.98 17.93
CA GLY A 533 -2.09 -1.41 18.74
C GLY A 533 -2.54 -0.60 19.95
N CYS A 534 -3.74 -0.87 20.49
CA CYS A 534 -4.31 -0.08 21.58
C CYS A 534 -4.97 -0.93 22.66
N HIS A 535 -4.98 -0.41 23.89
CA HIS A 535 -5.76 -0.97 24.98
C HIS A 535 -7.24 -0.63 24.85
N GLU A 536 -8.10 -1.59 25.10
CA GLU A 536 -9.55 -1.50 24.97
C GLU A 536 -10.22 -1.41 26.36
N LEU A 537 -10.83 -0.26 26.66
CA LEU A 537 -11.46 0.00 27.96
C LEU A 537 -12.93 0.39 27.82
N GLU A 538 -13.73 0.10 28.84
CA GLU A 538 -15.14 0.48 28.91
C GLU A 538 -15.41 1.38 30.13
N LEU A 539 -16.23 2.42 29.94
CA LEU A 539 -16.70 3.28 31.02
C LEU A 539 -17.62 2.52 32.00
N ALA A 540 -17.49 2.80 33.30
CA ALA A 540 -18.56 2.55 34.26
C ALA A 540 -19.42 3.82 34.38
N GLY A 541 -20.49 3.89 33.59
CA GLY A 541 -21.37 5.05 33.51
C GLY A 541 -20.71 6.26 32.85
N HIS A 542 -20.17 7.17 33.65
CA HIS A 542 -19.55 8.42 33.19
C HIS A 542 -18.03 8.45 33.36
N VAL A 543 -17.44 7.41 33.95
CA VAL A 543 -16.03 7.44 34.33
C VAL A 543 -15.34 6.09 34.08
N ALA A 544 -14.08 6.15 33.66
CA ALA A 544 -13.14 5.03 33.75
C ALA A 544 -11.87 5.51 34.48
N ARG A 545 -11.33 4.66 35.36
CA ARG A 545 -10.10 4.92 36.11
C ARG A 545 -9.23 3.68 36.12
N TRP A 546 -7.95 3.85 35.87
CA TRP A 546 -6.99 2.76 35.94
C TRP A 546 -5.58 3.25 36.26
N ARG A 547 -4.73 2.32 36.70
CA ARG A 547 -3.29 2.54 36.78
C ARG A 547 -2.63 1.91 35.56
N TYR A 548 -1.82 2.71 34.88
CA TYR A 548 -0.94 2.28 33.81
C TYR A 548 0.45 2.06 34.38
N ASP A 549 0.91 0.82 34.45
CA ASP A 549 2.26 0.47 34.91
C ASP A 549 3.12 0.03 33.72
N PRO A 550 4.14 0.82 33.31
CA PRO A 550 5.02 0.45 32.21
C PRO A 550 5.84 -0.82 32.49
N GLY A 551 5.92 -1.28 33.75
CA GLY A 551 6.58 -2.52 34.13
C GLY A 551 8.10 -2.47 34.02
N GLY A 552 8.70 -1.28 34.23
CA GLY A 552 10.14 -1.05 34.10
C GLY A 552 10.67 -1.16 32.66
N ARG A 553 9.77 -1.16 31.66
CA ARG A 553 10.11 -1.17 30.24
C ARG A 553 9.74 0.16 29.62
N LEU A 554 10.52 0.56 28.62
CA LEU A 554 10.15 1.66 27.78
C LEU A 554 8.90 1.32 26.97
N ARG A 555 7.91 2.23 26.99
CA ARG A 555 6.65 2.09 26.27
C ARG A 555 6.56 3.13 25.16
N HIS A 556 6.42 2.65 23.93
CA HIS A 556 6.48 3.45 22.70
C HIS A 556 5.07 3.92 22.34
N ARG A 557 4.69 5.09 22.87
CA ARG A 557 3.40 5.76 22.67
C ARG A 557 2.17 4.85 22.86
N PRO A 558 1.90 4.41 24.10
CA PRO A 558 0.72 3.59 24.41
C PRO A 558 -0.57 4.27 23.94
N MET A 559 -1.42 3.52 23.25
CA MET A 559 -2.72 3.98 22.74
C MET A 559 -3.85 3.36 23.55
N PHE A 560 -4.93 4.11 23.73
CA PHE A 560 -6.13 3.67 24.46
C PHE A 560 -7.38 4.01 23.65
N ARG A 561 -8.36 3.11 23.66
CA ARG A 561 -9.72 3.36 23.18
C ARG A 561 -10.69 3.13 24.32
N VAL A 562 -11.63 4.06 24.50
CA VAL A 562 -12.56 4.05 25.64
C VAL A 562 -14.00 3.98 25.14
N HIS A 563 -14.56 2.78 25.17
CA HIS A 563 -15.94 2.45 24.79
C HIS A 563 -16.97 3.15 25.68
N GLY A 564 -18.17 3.36 25.14
CA GLY A 564 -19.25 4.08 25.83
C GLY A 564 -19.13 5.61 25.80
N THR A 565 -18.15 6.14 25.06
CA THR A 565 -17.91 7.59 24.90
C THR A 565 -18.53 8.19 23.62
N ALA A 566 -19.10 7.36 22.73
CA ALA A 566 -19.71 7.80 21.47
C ALA A 566 -20.84 8.81 21.71
N GLY A 567 -20.83 9.91 20.94
CA GLY A 567 -21.78 11.02 21.04
C GLY A 567 -21.66 11.89 22.29
N ARG A 568 -20.66 11.64 23.15
CA ARG A 568 -20.52 12.29 24.46
C ARG A 568 -19.20 13.05 24.55
N PRO A 569 -19.17 14.28 25.09
CA PRO A 569 -17.91 14.95 25.37
C PRO A 569 -17.12 14.15 26.40
N ALA A 570 -15.82 14.00 26.20
CA ALA A 570 -14.94 13.25 27.09
C ALA A 570 -13.65 14.01 27.35
N TRP A 571 -13.08 13.82 28.52
CA TRP A 571 -11.83 14.42 28.96
C TRP A 571 -10.95 13.37 29.60
N VAL A 572 -9.69 13.34 29.20
CA VAL A 572 -8.69 12.40 29.70
C VAL A 572 -7.70 13.14 30.59
N TYR A 573 -7.45 12.59 31.78
CA TYR A 573 -6.49 13.10 32.75
C TYR A 573 -5.47 12.02 33.11
N GLY A 574 -4.18 12.38 33.13
CA GLY A 574 -3.09 11.59 33.70
C GLY A 574 -2.53 12.30 34.93
N ASP A 575 -2.60 11.65 36.10
CA ASP A 575 -2.24 12.23 37.40
C ASP A 575 -2.86 13.62 37.65
N GLY A 576 -4.13 13.76 37.25
CA GLY A 576 -4.91 15.00 37.38
C GLY A 576 -4.62 16.08 36.33
N ARG A 577 -3.73 15.83 35.36
CA ARG A 577 -3.41 16.75 34.26
C ARG A 577 -4.06 16.31 32.97
N ILE A 578 -4.61 17.25 32.20
CA ILE A 578 -5.23 16.94 30.90
C ILE A 578 -4.18 16.33 29.96
N ILE A 579 -4.54 15.21 29.32
CA ILE A 579 -3.78 14.65 28.21
C ILE A 579 -4.27 15.30 26.92
N PRO A 580 -3.44 16.06 26.18
CA PRO A 580 -3.90 16.86 25.05
C PRO A 580 -4.14 16.04 23.77
N GLU A 581 -3.41 14.94 23.59
CA GLU A 581 -3.51 14.08 22.40
C GLU A 581 -4.73 13.17 22.49
N GLN A 582 -5.89 13.69 22.09
CA GLN A 582 -7.16 12.98 22.08
C GLN A 582 -7.82 13.08 20.70
N TRP A 583 -8.47 12.01 20.27
CA TRP A 583 -9.15 11.90 18.99
C TRP A 583 -10.44 11.10 19.12
N ARG A 584 -11.17 11.00 18.00
CA ARG A 584 -12.33 10.12 17.85
C ARG A 584 -12.08 9.16 16.70
N ASP A 585 -12.42 7.89 16.90
CA ASP A 585 -12.43 6.89 15.84
C ASP A 585 -13.66 7.05 14.91
N ALA A 586 -13.82 6.16 13.92
CA ALA A 586 -14.98 6.18 13.01
C ALA A 586 -16.33 5.93 13.71
N SER A 587 -16.31 5.31 14.90
CA SER A 587 -17.51 5.07 15.71
C SER A 587 -17.75 6.17 16.75
N ASP A 588 -17.04 7.29 16.65
CA ASP A 588 -17.02 8.40 17.61
C ASP A 588 -16.55 7.97 19.02
N THR A 589 -15.81 6.88 19.12
CA THR A 589 -15.19 6.42 20.38
C THR A 589 -13.94 7.24 20.66
N LEU A 590 -13.77 7.68 21.90
CA LEU A 590 -12.58 8.38 22.36
C LEU A 590 -11.35 7.48 22.20
N MET A 591 -10.32 8.03 21.55
CA MET A 591 -8.97 7.50 21.51
C MET A 591 -7.98 8.51 22.04
N PHE A 592 -6.89 8.06 22.67
CA PHE A 592 -5.79 8.94 23.06
C PHE A 592 -4.47 8.17 23.18
N SER A 593 -3.36 8.89 23.13
CA SER A 593 -2.01 8.38 23.38
C SER A 593 -1.43 8.95 24.66
N LEU A 594 -0.53 8.18 25.26
CA LEU A 594 0.45 8.73 26.20
C LEU A 594 1.74 9.06 25.44
N PRO A 595 2.44 10.16 25.76
CA PRO A 595 3.81 10.37 25.29
C PRO A 595 4.70 9.23 25.79
N ARG A 596 5.87 9.00 25.16
CA ARG A 596 6.81 7.91 25.50
C ARG A 596 7.01 7.81 27.02
N VAL A 597 6.61 6.69 27.63
CA VAL A 597 6.61 6.48 29.09
C VAL A 597 7.73 5.50 29.45
N ARG A 598 8.56 5.83 30.44
CA ARG A 598 9.68 4.99 30.86
C ARG A 598 9.49 4.40 32.26
N ASP A 599 9.26 5.21 33.29
CA ASP A 599 9.52 4.78 34.67
C ASP A 599 8.47 5.18 35.72
N GLY A 600 7.26 5.60 35.32
CA GLY A 600 6.22 6.05 36.24
C GLY A 600 4.91 5.30 36.08
N VAL A 601 4.35 4.81 37.19
CA VAL A 601 2.94 4.40 37.22
C VAL A 601 2.10 5.67 37.07
N LEU A 602 1.26 5.70 36.03
CA LEU A 602 0.36 6.81 35.75
C LEU A 602 -1.06 6.44 36.19
N ARG A 603 -1.74 7.33 36.92
CA ARG A 603 -3.17 7.18 37.18
C ARG A 603 -3.93 7.90 36.09
N ILE A 604 -4.73 7.15 35.34
CA ILE A 604 -5.51 7.68 34.23
C ILE A 604 -6.98 7.71 34.62
N GLU A 605 -7.62 8.84 34.34
CA GLU A 605 -9.04 9.06 34.54
C GLU A 605 -9.66 9.61 33.26
N VAL A 606 -10.76 9.01 32.84
CA VAL A 606 -11.57 9.49 31.72
C VAL A 606 -12.95 9.85 32.26
N ASN A 607 -13.34 11.10 32.09
CA ASN A 607 -14.66 11.60 32.45
C ASN A 607 -15.47 11.87 31.19
N CYS A 608 -16.73 11.45 31.16
CA CYS A 608 -17.59 11.57 30.00
C CYS A 608 -18.93 12.21 30.38
N GLY A 609 -19.23 13.35 29.74
CA GLY A 609 -20.46 14.10 29.99
C GLY A 609 -21.73 13.35 29.55
N GLU A 610 -22.88 13.98 29.80
CA GLU A 610 -24.17 13.45 29.36
C GLU A 610 -24.32 13.52 27.83
N ASN A 611 -25.12 12.62 27.28
CA ASN A 611 -25.37 12.52 25.85
C ASN A 611 -26.27 13.68 25.39
N ARG A 612 -25.70 14.67 24.69
CA ARG A 612 -26.44 15.87 24.26
C ARG A 612 -27.59 15.57 23.31
N ARG A 613 -27.58 14.43 22.59
CA ARG A 613 -28.66 14.07 21.65
C ARG A 613 -29.95 13.63 22.33
N ALA A 614 -29.89 13.14 23.58
CA ALA A 614 -31.10 12.78 24.32
C ALA A 614 -31.90 14.03 24.77
N ALA A 615 -31.24 15.18 24.92
CA ALA A 615 -31.87 16.39 25.43
C ALA A 615 -32.68 17.18 24.37
N SER A 616 -32.44 16.96 23.07
CA SER A 616 -33.06 17.74 21.98
C SER A 616 -34.27 17.06 21.32
N GLY A 617 -34.66 15.86 21.76
CA GLY A 617 -35.75 15.06 21.16
C GLY A 617 -37.07 15.06 21.94
N GLY A 618 -37.18 15.89 22.98
CA GLY A 618 -38.31 15.88 23.93
C GLY A 618 -38.99 17.24 24.15
N ALA A 619 -38.97 18.13 23.15
CA ALA A 619 -39.70 19.39 23.17
C ALA A 619 -40.72 19.45 22.03
#